data_AF-A0A5C9CVX3-F1
#
_entry.id   AF-A0A5C9CVX3-F1
#
_cell.length_a   1.000
_cell.length_b   1.000
_cell.length_c   1.000
_cell.angle_alpha   90.00
_cell.angle_beta   90.00
_cell.angle_gamma   90.00
#
_symmetry.space_group_name_H-M   'P 1'
#
loop_
_entity.id
_entity.type
_entity.pdbx_description
1 polymer ?
#
loop_
_entity_poly.entity_id
_entity_poly.type
_entity_poly.pdbx_seq_one_letter_code
_entity_poly.pdbx_strand_id
1 'polypeptide(L)'
;MTDFVPTVPAAWPEHEHTPAPVFSRPSKHLEIEFTGSGSEYFRIWIVNLLLTVVTLTLYLPWARARRLRYFMGNTLVGGQPLGFHGESGKMFKGYLLVLVFFGLYSVAGNISPTAGFIALLAVVGLWPALFKSSLQFRLGNTSWRSLRFGFDGSLGGAYAAMLPLFIPALILVGAQTLGVDVKHPPQWYVTVSAVVGLSVIVVSPWLFWNLKQYQHNHYTLG
;
A
#
# COMPACT_ATOMS: atom_id res chain seq x y z
N MET A 1 -10.83 -39.23 -65.61
CA MET A 1 -11.28 -38.07 -64.80
C MET A 1 -12.51 -38.54 -64.05
N THR A 2 -12.36 -38.85 -62.77
CA THR A 2 -13.46 -39.25 -61.88
C THR A 2 -13.71 -38.10 -60.94
N ASP A 3 -14.90 -37.53 -61.01
CA ASP A 3 -15.32 -36.35 -60.24
C ASP A 3 -15.35 -36.66 -58.74
N PHE A 4 -14.44 -36.05 -58.00
CA PHE A 4 -14.47 -36.04 -56.54
C PHE A 4 -15.46 -34.97 -56.08
N VAL A 5 -16.60 -35.38 -55.55
CA VAL A 5 -17.55 -34.49 -54.87
C VAL A 5 -17.24 -34.53 -53.38
N PRO A 6 -16.73 -33.46 -52.76
CA PRO A 6 -16.48 -33.42 -51.33
C PRO A 6 -17.82 -33.47 -50.58
N THR A 7 -18.07 -34.56 -49.85
CA THR A 7 -19.16 -34.61 -48.88
C THR A 7 -18.74 -33.78 -47.67
N VAL A 8 -19.24 -32.55 -47.58
CA VAL A 8 -19.17 -31.76 -46.34
C VAL A 8 -19.93 -32.54 -45.27
N PRO A 9 -19.32 -32.89 -44.13
CA PRO A 9 -20.05 -33.52 -43.03
C PRO A 9 -21.25 -32.63 -42.67
N ALA A 10 -22.42 -33.24 -42.44
CA ALA A 10 -23.58 -32.52 -41.95
C ALA A 10 -23.14 -31.61 -40.79
N ALA A 11 -23.49 -30.32 -40.86
CA ALA A 11 -23.15 -29.35 -39.84
C ALA A 11 -23.46 -29.95 -38.46
N TRP A 12 -22.52 -29.83 -37.52
CA TRP A 12 -22.75 -30.24 -36.14
C TRP A 12 -24.10 -29.68 -35.70
N PRO A 13 -24.98 -30.48 -35.09
CA PRO A 13 -26.25 -29.96 -34.61
C PRO A 13 -25.92 -28.73 -33.76
N GLU A 14 -26.51 -27.59 -34.13
CA GLU A 14 -26.40 -26.37 -33.34
C GLU A 14 -26.93 -26.73 -31.96
N HIS A 15 -26.02 -27.02 -31.02
CA HIS A 15 -26.38 -27.13 -29.64
C HIS A 15 -26.88 -25.74 -29.28
N GLU A 16 -28.20 -25.60 -29.08
CA GLU A 16 -28.76 -24.41 -28.45
C GLU A 16 -27.86 -24.13 -27.26
N HIS A 17 -27.10 -23.03 -27.35
CA HIS A 17 -26.37 -22.50 -26.21
C HIS A 17 -27.43 -22.01 -25.24
N THR A 18 -28.09 -22.95 -24.55
CA THR A 18 -28.86 -22.66 -23.36
C THR A 18 -27.86 -22.01 -22.42
N PRO A 19 -27.98 -20.70 -22.15
CA PRO A 19 -27.05 -20.05 -21.24
C PRO A 19 -27.06 -20.87 -19.95
N ALA A 20 -25.89 -21.33 -19.53
CA ALA A 20 -25.77 -22.14 -18.33
C ALA A 20 -26.53 -21.41 -17.20
N PRO A 21 -27.38 -22.11 -16.42
CA PRO A 21 -28.14 -21.48 -15.37
C PRO A 21 -27.18 -20.67 -14.50
N VAL A 22 -27.42 -19.36 -14.43
CA VAL A 22 -26.63 -18.47 -13.58
C VAL A 22 -26.97 -18.87 -12.15
N PHE A 23 -26.19 -19.79 -11.58
CA PHE A 23 -26.26 -20.09 -10.16
C PHE A 23 -25.84 -18.83 -9.42
N SER A 24 -26.82 -18.03 -9.02
CA SER A 24 -26.63 -16.97 -8.04
C SER A 24 -26.21 -17.63 -6.74
N ARG A 25 -24.89 -17.84 -6.57
CA ARG A 25 -24.32 -18.34 -5.32
C ARG A 25 -24.78 -17.37 -4.23
N PRO A 26 -25.58 -17.80 -3.25
CA PRO A 26 -25.98 -16.90 -2.19
C PRO A 26 -24.71 -16.34 -1.54
N SER A 27 -24.61 -15.00 -1.47
CA SER A 27 -23.52 -14.33 -0.79
C SER A 27 -23.57 -14.76 0.67
N LYS A 28 -22.66 -15.65 1.06
CA LYS A 28 -22.61 -16.13 2.44
C LYS A 28 -22.02 -15.00 3.28
N HIS A 29 -22.89 -14.31 4.03
CA HIS A 29 -22.44 -13.34 5.01
C HIS A 29 -21.68 -14.08 6.11
N LEU A 30 -20.40 -13.76 6.25
CA LEU A 30 -19.54 -14.26 7.33
C LEU A 30 -19.57 -13.22 8.44
N GLU A 31 -19.85 -13.67 9.65
CA GLU A 31 -19.75 -12.82 10.82
C GLU A 31 -18.28 -12.48 11.11
N ILE A 32 -18.03 -11.22 11.46
CA ILE A 32 -16.71 -10.74 11.87
C ILE A 32 -16.81 -10.37 13.33
N GLU A 33 -16.01 -11.06 14.15
CA GLU A 33 -15.96 -10.86 15.60
C GLU A 33 -14.53 -10.54 16.03
N PHE A 34 -14.37 -9.63 17.00
CA PHE A 34 -13.07 -9.33 17.59
C PHE A 34 -13.06 -9.74 19.06
N THR A 35 -12.30 -10.77 19.40
CA THR A 35 -12.26 -11.37 20.75
C THR A 35 -11.14 -10.81 21.64
N GLY A 36 -10.41 -9.79 21.15
CA GLY A 36 -9.25 -9.24 21.86
C GLY A 36 -9.66 -8.38 23.05
N SER A 37 -8.92 -8.50 24.15
CA SER A 37 -9.11 -7.69 25.36
C SER A 37 -8.21 -6.44 25.36
N GLY A 38 -8.80 -5.30 25.72
CA GLY A 38 -8.06 -4.05 25.86
C GLY A 38 -6.96 -4.10 26.94
N SER A 39 -7.19 -4.81 28.05
CA SER A 39 -6.21 -4.93 29.15
C SER A 39 -5.00 -5.81 28.76
N GLU A 40 -5.26 -6.87 28.00
CA GLU A 40 -4.22 -7.71 27.43
C GLU A 40 -3.40 -6.95 26.39
N TYR A 41 -4.08 -6.24 25.47
CA TYR A 41 -3.41 -5.39 24.50
C TYR A 41 -2.58 -4.28 25.17
N PHE A 42 -3.09 -3.67 26.25
CA PHE A 42 -2.37 -2.65 27.00
C PHE A 42 -1.07 -3.19 27.57
N ARG A 43 -1.07 -4.39 28.16
CA ARG A 43 0.15 -5.06 28.65
C ARG A 43 1.17 -5.27 27.53
N ILE A 44 0.72 -5.69 26.34
CA ILE A 44 1.60 -5.85 25.18
C ILE A 44 2.16 -4.49 24.72
N TRP A 45 1.30 -3.48 24.67
CA TRP A 45 1.65 -2.14 24.19
C TRP A 45 2.66 -1.46 25.10
N ILE A 46 2.48 -1.50 26.43
CA ILE A 46 3.38 -0.84 27.38
C ILE A 46 4.78 -1.46 27.35
N VAL A 47 4.87 -2.80 27.31
CA VAL A 47 6.16 -3.49 27.21
C VAL A 47 6.87 -3.14 25.90
N ASN A 48 6.12 -3.13 24.79
CA ASN A 48 6.68 -2.74 23.49
C ASN A 48 7.10 -1.27 23.46
N LEU A 49 6.37 -0.37 24.12
CA LEU A 49 6.72 1.04 24.22
C LEU A 49 8.03 1.22 25.00
N LEU A 50 8.14 0.60 26.18
CA LEU A 50 9.36 0.64 26.99
C LEU A 50 10.57 0.13 26.21
N LEU A 51 10.44 -1.02 25.53
CA LEU A 51 11.50 -1.55 24.67
C LEU A 51 11.84 -0.61 23.52
N THR A 52 10.85 0.05 22.91
CA THR A 52 11.08 1.01 21.82
C THR A 52 11.85 2.24 22.31
N VAL A 53 11.56 2.75 23.50
CA VAL A 53 12.27 3.89 24.09
C VAL A 53 13.71 3.48 24.45
N VAL A 54 13.89 2.38 25.17
CA VAL A 54 15.21 1.90 25.60
C VAL A 54 16.12 1.57 24.41
N THR A 55 15.57 1.08 23.30
CA THR A 55 16.33 0.75 22.08
C THR A 55 16.42 1.90 21.08
N LEU A 56 16.03 3.13 21.47
CA LEU A 56 16.02 4.30 20.59
C LEU A 56 15.35 4.03 19.23
N THR A 57 14.13 3.51 19.28
CA THR A 57 13.27 3.13 18.13
C THR A 57 13.66 1.88 17.35
N LEU A 58 14.81 1.25 17.62
CA LEU A 58 15.23 0.06 16.89
C LEU A 58 14.23 -1.11 17.06
N TYR A 59 13.58 -1.24 18.23
CA TYR A 59 12.61 -2.32 18.49
C TYR A 59 11.26 -2.17 17.75
N LEU A 60 11.00 -1.02 17.09
CA LEU A 60 9.72 -0.72 16.47
C LEU A 60 9.18 -1.81 15.50
N PRO A 61 10.00 -2.47 14.66
CA PRO A 61 9.52 -3.52 13.76
C PRO A 61 9.01 -4.77 14.49
N TRP A 62 9.66 -5.17 15.57
CA TRP A 62 9.20 -6.28 16.41
C TRP A 62 7.92 -5.94 17.17
N ALA A 63 7.83 -4.71 17.68
CA ALA A 63 6.60 -4.20 18.31
C ALA A 63 5.41 -4.22 17.32
N ARG A 64 5.63 -3.76 16.08
CA ARG A 64 4.63 -3.80 15.00
C ARG A 64 4.21 -5.23 14.67
N ALA A 65 5.16 -6.16 14.55
CA ALA A 65 4.86 -7.56 14.27
C ALA A 65 4.03 -8.21 15.39
N ARG A 66 4.37 -7.95 16.67
CA ARG A 66 3.63 -8.46 17.83
C ARG A 66 2.21 -7.88 17.89
N ARG A 67 2.05 -6.58 17.62
CA ARG A 67 0.74 -5.94 17.49
C ARG A 67 -0.10 -6.62 16.41
N LEU A 68 0.48 -6.82 15.22
CA LEU A 68 -0.27 -7.38 14.09
C LEU A 68 -0.69 -8.84 14.34
N ARG A 69 0.18 -9.66 14.95
CA ARG A 69 -0.19 -11.01 15.41
C ARG A 69 -1.34 -11.00 16.40
N TYR A 70 -1.32 -10.07 17.36
CA TYR A 70 -2.38 -9.92 18.35
C TYR A 70 -3.73 -9.59 17.70
N PHE A 71 -3.78 -8.56 16.84
CA PHE A 71 -5.03 -8.16 16.20
C PHE A 71 -5.55 -9.22 15.24
N MET A 72 -4.70 -9.80 14.39
CA MET A 72 -5.14 -10.83 13.44
C MET A 72 -5.62 -12.09 14.17
N GLY A 73 -4.87 -12.57 15.17
CA GLY A 73 -5.24 -13.77 15.94
C GLY A 73 -6.53 -13.61 16.76
N ASN A 74 -6.91 -12.38 17.10
CA ASN A 74 -8.18 -12.07 17.78
C ASN A 74 -9.28 -11.58 16.84
N THR A 75 -9.04 -11.53 15.52
CA THR A 75 -10.07 -11.21 14.53
C THR A 75 -10.60 -12.52 13.95
N LEU A 76 -11.81 -12.91 14.36
CA LEU A 76 -12.50 -14.08 13.86
C LEU A 76 -13.34 -13.70 12.64
N VAL A 77 -13.22 -14.48 11.56
CA VAL A 77 -14.08 -14.38 10.38
C VAL A 77 -14.76 -15.74 10.19
N GLY A 78 -16.08 -15.77 10.33
CA GLY A 78 -16.85 -17.01 10.32
C GLY A 78 -16.42 -18.00 11.43
N GLY A 79 -16.11 -17.48 12.62
CA GLY A 79 -15.69 -18.27 13.78
C GLY A 79 -14.24 -18.79 13.74
N GLN A 80 -13.43 -18.41 12.75
CA GLN A 80 -12.01 -18.79 12.69
C GLN A 80 -11.08 -17.56 12.68
N PRO A 81 -9.96 -17.59 13.42
CA PRO A 81 -9.04 -16.46 13.52
C PRO A 81 -8.25 -16.25 12.23
N LEU A 82 -7.88 -15.00 11.97
CA LEU A 82 -6.88 -14.67 10.97
C LEU A 82 -5.48 -15.02 11.51
N GLY A 83 -4.67 -15.72 10.71
CA GLY A 83 -3.28 -16.00 11.01
C GLY A 83 -2.37 -14.92 10.43
N PHE A 84 -1.41 -14.41 11.21
CA PHE A 84 -0.34 -13.54 10.70
C PHE A 84 1.04 -14.15 10.94
N HIS A 85 1.76 -14.47 9.87
CA HIS A 85 3.02 -15.22 9.87
C HIS A 85 4.22 -14.34 9.50
N GLY A 86 4.09 -13.02 9.63
CA GLY A 86 5.13 -12.08 9.22
C GLY A 86 6.39 -12.17 10.07
N GLU A 87 7.51 -12.35 9.40
CA GLU A 87 8.83 -12.40 10.02
C GLU A 87 9.31 -10.99 10.40
N SER A 88 9.55 -10.78 11.69
CA SER A 88 9.97 -9.47 12.23
C SER A 88 11.32 -9.00 11.65
N GLY A 89 12.22 -9.93 11.26
CA GLY A 89 13.52 -9.61 10.66
C GLY A 89 13.41 -8.93 9.28
N LYS A 90 12.43 -9.33 8.46
CA LYS A 90 12.16 -8.66 7.17
C LYS A 90 11.62 -7.25 7.38
N MET A 91 10.77 -7.05 8.38
CA MET A 91 10.30 -5.71 8.76
C MET A 91 11.45 -4.83 9.27
N PHE A 92 12.41 -5.40 9.99
CA PHE A 92 13.61 -4.68 10.46
C PHE A 92 14.50 -4.21 9.31
N LYS A 93 14.74 -5.04 8.29
CA LYS A 93 15.51 -4.64 7.10
C LYS A 93 14.86 -3.46 6.37
N GLY A 94 13.54 -3.50 6.17
CA GLY A 94 12.80 -2.39 5.57
C GLY A 94 12.83 -1.12 6.44
N TYR A 95 12.77 -1.27 7.77
CA TYR A 95 12.91 -0.16 8.70
C TYR A 95 14.30 0.48 8.65
N LEU A 96 15.36 -0.33 8.63
CA LEU A 96 16.74 0.14 8.52
C LEU A 96 16.95 0.90 7.20
N LEU A 97 16.39 0.41 6.09
CA LEU A 97 16.40 1.13 4.81
C LEU A 97 15.81 2.53 4.97
N VAL A 98 14.63 2.66 5.57
CA VAL A 98 13.98 3.97 5.80
C VAL A 98 14.82 4.85 6.72
N LEU A 99 15.40 4.30 7.79
CA LEU A 99 16.29 5.06 8.68
C LEU A 99 17.54 5.58 7.95
N VAL A 100 18.16 4.76 7.11
CA VAL A 100 19.32 5.16 6.30
C VAL A 100 18.93 6.28 5.35
N PHE A 101 17.82 6.14 4.62
CA PHE A 101 17.34 7.20 3.72
C PHE A 101 17.02 8.50 4.47
N PHE A 102 16.41 8.42 5.64
CA PHE A 102 16.12 9.57 6.49
C PHE A 102 17.41 10.24 6.98
N GLY A 103 18.40 9.45 7.41
CA GLY A 103 19.72 9.94 7.81
C GLY A 103 20.45 10.63 6.66
N LEU A 104 20.45 10.01 5.47
CA LEU A 104 21.03 10.60 4.26
C LEU A 104 20.33 11.92 3.88
N TYR A 105 19.00 11.97 3.94
CA TYR A 105 18.24 13.21 3.73
C TYR A 105 18.64 14.29 4.74
N SER A 106 18.74 13.95 6.02
CA SER A 106 19.13 14.88 7.08
C SER A 106 20.54 15.44 6.85
N VAL A 107 21.51 14.59 6.51
CA VAL A 107 22.89 15.02 6.22
C VAL A 107 22.97 15.84 4.94
N ALA A 108 22.30 15.41 3.87
CA ALA A 108 22.29 16.10 2.58
C ALA A 108 21.78 17.54 2.71
N GLY A 109 20.73 17.76 3.51
CA GLY A 109 20.20 19.10 3.79
C GLY A 109 21.17 20.03 4.54
N ASN A 110 22.12 19.48 5.30
CA ASN A 110 23.15 20.27 6.00
C ASN A 110 24.36 20.61 5.10
N ILE A 111 24.58 19.87 4.01
CA ILE A 111 25.69 20.12 3.07
C ILE A 111 25.31 21.20 2.07
N SER A 112 24.17 21.03 1.39
CA SER A 112 23.66 22.04 0.47
C SER A 112 22.14 21.95 0.31
N PRO A 113 21.46 23.08 0.06
CA PRO A 113 20.02 23.08 -0.22
C PRO A 113 19.65 22.17 -1.41
N THR A 114 20.50 22.13 -2.44
CA THR A 114 20.30 21.32 -3.64
C THR A 114 20.40 19.82 -3.35
N ALA A 115 21.36 19.39 -2.51
CA ALA A 115 21.48 18.00 -2.10
C ALA A 115 20.29 17.55 -1.25
N GLY A 116 19.85 18.39 -0.31
CA GLY A 116 18.64 18.14 0.48
C GLY A 116 17.38 17.99 -0.39
N PHE A 117 17.26 18.82 -1.42
CA PHE A 117 16.15 18.75 -2.38
C PHE A 117 16.18 17.46 -3.21
N ILE A 118 17.34 17.06 -3.73
CA ILE A 118 17.48 15.78 -4.46
C ILE A 118 17.14 14.60 -3.54
N ALA A 119 17.59 14.63 -2.28
CA ALA A 119 17.28 13.60 -1.31
C ALA A 119 15.77 13.55 -1.00
N LEU A 120 15.10 14.69 -0.89
CA LEU A 120 13.65 14.78 -0.73
C LEU A 120 12.93 14.10 -1.90
N LEU A 121 13.29 14.43 -3.14
CA LEU A 121 12.70 13.82 -4.34
C LEU A 121 12.90 12.31 -4.38
N ALA A 122 14.07 11.82 -3.99
CA ALA A 122 14.33 10.40 -3.88
C ALA A 122 13.38 9.73 -2.86
N VAL A 123 13.24 10.30 -1.66
CA VAL A 123 12.34 9.75 -0.62
C VAL A 123 10.88 9.74 -1.07
N VAL A 124 10.43 10.84 -1.69
CA VAL A 124 9.08 10.98 -2.25
C VAL A 124 8.84 9.94 -3.35
N GLY A 125 9.82 9.74 -4.24
CA GLY A 125 9.78 8.73 -5.30
C GLY A 125 9.80 7.30 -4.76
N LEU A 126 10.49 7.01 -3.64
CA LEU A 126 10.49 5.68 -3.03
C LEU A 126 9.16 5.34 -2.36
N TRP A 127 8.35 6.33 -1.99
CA TRP A 127 7.13 6.12 -1.19
C TRP A 127 6.12 5.13 -1.79
N PRO A 128 5.76 5.19 -3.09
CA PRO A 128 4.84 4.22 -3.71
C PRO A 128 5.38 2.80 -3.69
N ALA A 129 6.69 2.63 -3.90
CA ALA A 129 7.35 1.33 -3.86
C ALA A 129 7.30 0.72 -2.45
N LEU A 130 7.53 1.54 -1.42
CA LEU A 130 7.41 1.13 -0.02
C LEU A 130 5.97 0.78 0.35
N PHE A 131 5.00 1.59 -0.10
CA PHE A 131 3.57 1.33 0.11
C PHE A 131 3.15 0.00 -0.49
N LYS A 132 3.45 -0.25 -1.77
CA LYS A 132 3.21 -1.55 -2.43
C LYS A 132 3.86 -2.69 -1.65
N SER A 133 5.14 -2.57 -1.33
CA SER A 133 5.90 -3.62 -0.63
C SER A 133 5.30 -3.92 0.75
N SER A 134 4.77 -2.89 1.43
CA SER A 134 4.09 -3.07 2.72
C SER A 134 2.78 -3.85 2.59
N LEU A 135 2.01 -3.63 1.52
CA LEU A 135 0.78 -4.38 1.23
C LEU A 135 1.10 -5.83 0.89
N GLN A 136 2.08 -6.06 0.02
CA GLN A 136 2.58 -7.40 -0.33
C GLN A 136 3.05 -8.16 0.90
N PHE A 137 3.83 -7.51 1.77
CA PHE A 137 4.28 -8.13 3.00
C PHE A 137 3.12 -8.45 3.94
N ARG A 138 2.19 -7.52 4.18
CA ARG A 138 1.08 -7.75 5.11
C ARG A 138 0.14 -8.85 4.63
N LEU A 139 -0.30 -8.78 3.38
CA LEU A 139 -1.26 -9.73 2.81
C LEU A 139 -0.60 -11.09 2.60
N GLY A 140 0.60 -11.15 2.01
CA GLY A 140 1.34 -12.42 1.81
C GLY A 140 1.69 -13.17 3.09
N ASN A 141 1.64 -12.50 4.25
CA ASN A 141 1.83 -13.12 5.56
C ASN A 141 0.52 -13.25 6.36
N THR A 142 -0.64 -12.94 5.76
CA THR A 142 -1.95 -13.15 6.39
C THR A 142 -2.62 -14.39 5.80
N SER A 143 -3.30 -15.16 6.64
CA SER A 143 -4.00 -16.38 6.21
C SER A 143 -5.33 -16.55 6.94
N TRP A 144 -6.26 -17.28 6.32
CA TRP A 144 -7.55 -17.64 6.89
C TRP A 144 -8.00 -18.98 6.33
N ARG A 145 -8.43 -19.93 7.18
CA ARG A 145 -8.88 -21.28 6.75
C ARG A 145 -7.89 -21.98 5.80
N SER A 146 -6.59 -21.90 6.08
CA SER A 146 -5.50 -22.41 5.24
C SER A 146 -5.27 -21.70 3.90
N LEU A 147 -6.12 -20.73 3.52
CA LEU A 147 -5.90 -19.86 2.37
C LEU A 147 -4.96 -18.72 2.76
N ARG A 148 -4.00 -18.40 1.90
CA ARG A 148 -3.11 -17.26 2.07
C ARG A 148 -3.64 -16.07 1.29
N PHE A 149 -3.61 -14.91 1.93
CA PHE A 149 -3.88 -13.66 1.25
C PHE A 149 -2.66 -13.26 0.42
N GLY A 150 -2.89 -12.53 -0.65
CA GLY A 150 -1.84 -12.06 -1.52
C GLY A 150 -2.14 -10.67 -2.06
N PHE A 151 -1.12 -10.07 -2.66
CA PHE A 151 -1.23 -8.78 -3.33
C PHE A 151 -0.36 -8.75 -4.57
N ASP A 152 -0.99 -8.66 -5.74
CA ASP A 152 -0.34 -8.71 -7.06
C ASP A 152 -0.25 -7.34 -7.75
N GLY A 153 -0.47 -6.25 -7.02
CA GLY A 153 -0.45 -4.90 -7.56
C GLY A 153 0.87 -4.54 -8.23
N SER A 154 0.79 -3.89 -9.39
CA SER A 154 1.96 -3.47 -10.16
C SER A 154 2.62 -2.22 -9.56
N LEU A 155 3.93 -2.06 -9.74
CA LEU A 155 4.63 -0.86 -9.27
C LEU A 155 4.08 0.40 -9.97
N GLY A 156 3.85 0.34 -11.29
CA GLY A 156 3.23 1.42 -12.04
C GLY A 156 1.85 1.79 -11.53
N GLY A 157 1.04 0.80 -11.12
CA GLY A 157 -0.27 1.04 -10.49
C GLY A 157 -0.16 1.80 -9.17
N ALA A 158 0.85 1.52 -8.35
CA ALA A 158 1.10 2.27 -7.11
C ALA A 158 1.45 3.75 -7.38
N TYR A 159 2.30 4.01 -8.39
CA TYR A 159 2.62 5.38 -8.80
C TYR A 159 1.39 6.08 -9.37
N ALA A 160 0.63 5.43 -10.24
CA ALA A 160 -0.60 5.98 -10.81
C ALA A 160 -1.62 6.34 -9.71
N ALA A 161 -1.76 5.49 -8.69
CA ALA A 161 -2.64 5.76 -7.56
C ALA A 161 -2.20 6.96 -6.71
N MET A 162 -0.90 7.28 -6.69
CA MET A 162 -0.30 8.39 -5.93
C MET A 162 -0.05 9.65 -6.77
N LEU A 163 -0.26 9.63 -8.09
CA LEU A 163 -0.19 10.82 -8.95
C LEU A 163 -0.92 12.06 -8.40
N PRO A 164 -2.13 11.95 -7.81
CA PRO A 164 -2.83 13.10 -7.26
C PRO A 164 -2.02 13.84 -6.18
N LEU A 165 -1.16 13.14 -5.46
CA LEU A 165 -0.26 13.72 -4.46
C LEU A 165 1.00 14.33 -5.10
N PHE A 166 1.52 13.70 -6.16
CA PHE A 166 2.76 14.15 -6.79
C PHE A 166 2.59 15.38 -7.67
N ILE A 167 1.46 15.57 -8.34
CA ILE A 167 1.25 16.71 -9.23
C ILE A 167 1.41 18.06 -8.49
N PRO A 168 0.72 18.31 -7.36
CA PRO A 168 0.92 19.56 -6.61
C PRO A 168 2.35 19.72 -6.08
N ALA A 169 2.97 18.62 -5.64
CA ALA A 169 4.35 18.62 -5.17
C ALA A 169 5.33 19.00 -6.29
N LEU A 170 5.14 18.49 -7.52
CA LEU A 170 5.95 18.82 -8.68
C LEU A 170 5.84 20.30 -9.08
N ILE A 171 4.66 20.91 -8.93
CA ILE A 171 4.47 22.35 -9.17
C ILE A 171 5.34 23.16 -8.20
N LEU A 172 5.32 22.80 -6.91
CA LEU A 172 6.12 23.50 -5.89
C LEU A 172 7.62 23.28 -6.08
N VAL A 173 8.02 22.06 -6.45
CA VAL A 173 9.39 21.69 -6.83
C VAL A 173 9.85 22.51 -8.04
N GLY A 174 9.04 22.62 -9.09
CA GLY A 174 9.36 23.40 -10.29
C GLY A 174 9.44 24.90 -10.02
N ALA A 175 8.55 25.43 -9.18
CA ALA A 175 8.60 26.83 -8.76
C ALA A 175 9.92 27.18 -8.05
N GLN A 176 10.48 26.26 -7.27
CA GLN A 176 11.78 26.46 -6.63
C GLN A 176 12.96 26.48 -7.61
N THR A 177 12.87 25.79 -8.76
CA THR A 177 13.95 25.82 -9.76
C THR A 177 14.10 27.17 -10.47
N LEU A 178 13.15 28.10 -10.28
CA LEU A 178 13.21 29.47 -10.80
C LEU A 178 14.11 30.40 -9.96
N GLY A 179 14.90 29.85 -9.02
CA GLY A 179 15.85 30.63 -8.23
C GLY A 179 15.19 31.44 -7.10
N VAL A 180 14.09 30.91 -6.53
CA VAL A 180 13.38 31.57 -5.43
C VAL A 180 14.27 31.63 -4.18
N ASP A 181 14.45 32.83 -3.63
CA ASP A 181 15.05 32.99 -2.31
C ASP A 181 14.07 32.52 -1.23
N VAL A 182 14.43 31.44 -0.55
CA VAL A 182 13.62 30.82 0.51
C VAL A 182 13.52 31.72 1.75
N LYS A 183 14.49 32.62 1.99
CA LYS A 183 14.48 33.53 3.15
C LYS A 183 13.55 34.72 2.94
N HIS A 184 13.46 35.19 1.71
CA HIS A 184 12.62 36.33 1.32
C HIS A 184 11.80 35.98 0.07
N PRO A 185 10.82 35.06 0.19
CA PRO A 185 10.09 34.58 -0.97
C PRO A 185 9.25 35.70 -1.59
N PRO A 186 9.24 35.82 -2.93
CA PRO A 186 8.36 36.76 -3.62
C PRO A 186 6.89 36.38 -3.41
N GLN A 187 5.99 37.36 -3.44
CA GLN A 187 4.56 37.17 -3.16
C GLN A 187 3.92 36.06 -4.03
N TRP A 188 4.29 35.98 -5.31
CA TRP A 188 3.77 34.95 -6.22
C TRP A 188 4.10 33.52 -5.74
N TYR A 189 5.29 33.30 -5.15
CA TYR A 189 5.71 31.99 -4.66
C TYR A 189 4.92 31.60 -3.41
N VAL A 190 4.65 32.58 -2.54
CA VAL A 190 3.79 32.39 -1.35
C VAL A 190 2.38 32.02 -1.79
N THR A 191 1.81 32.75 -2.76
CA THR A 191 0.49 32.45 -3.31
C THR A 191 0.44 31.07 -3.94
N VAL A 192 1.41 30.71 -4.78
CA VAL A 192 1.50 29.37 -5.39
C VAL A 192 1.60 28.29 -4.32
N SER A 193 2.44 28.48 -3.30
CA SER A 193 2.59 27.51 -2.20
C SER A 193 1.29 27.33 -1.40
N ALA A 194 0.56 28.42 -1.14
CA ALA A 194 -0.74 28.37 -0.47
C ALA A 194 -1.79 27.65 -1.33
N VAL A 195 -1.86 27.95 -2.62
CA VAL A 195 -2.76 27.28 -3.58
C VAL A 195 -2.43 25.79 -3.68
N VAL A 196 -1.15 25.43 -3.77
CA VAL A 196 -0.70 24.03 -3.76
C VAL A 196 -1.12 23.35 -2.46
N GLY A 197 -0.91 23.99 -1.30
CA GLY A 197 -1.33 23.46 0.00
C GLY A 197 -2.84 23.18 0.07
N LEU A 198 -3.67 24.11 -0.40
CA LEU A 198 -5.12 23.91 -0.49
C LEU A 198 -5.49 22.80 -1.49
N SER A 199 -4.79 22.73 -2.63
CA SER A 199 -5.04 21.71 -3.64
C SER A 199 -4.81 20.29 -3.11
N VAL A 200 -3.81 20.08 -2.23
CA VAL A 200 -3.56 18.78 -1.60
C VAL A 200 -4.75 18.33 -0.76
N ILE A 201 -5.40 19.26 -0.05
CA ILE A 201 -6.61 18.96 0.74
C ILE A 201 -7.76 18.58 -0.18
N VAL A 202 -8.00 19.38 -1.23
CA VAL A 202 -9.08 19.16 -2.21
C VAL A 202 -8.91 17.83 -2.95
N VAL A 203 -7.67 17.46 -3.27
CA VAL A 203 -7.34 16.23 -4.00
C VAL A 203 -7.32 15.00 -3.08
N SER A 204 -7.24 15.17 -1.76
CA SER A 204 -7.13 14.06 -0.82
C SER A 204 -8.23 12.99 -0.93
N PRO A 205 -9.53 13.30 -1.14
CA PRO A 205 -10.57 12.27 -1.29
C PRO A 205 -10.32 11.42 -2.55
N TRP A 206 -9.88 12.05 -3.64
CA TRP A 206 -9.54 11.35 -4.88
C TRP A 206 -8.28 10.48 -4.72
N LEU A 207 -7.26 10.97 -4.00
CA LEU A 207 -6.10 10.18 -3.63
C LEU A 207 -6.50 8.92 -2.84
N PHE A 208 -7.30 9.08 -1.79
CA PHE A 208 -7.75 7.94 -0.97
C PHE A 208 -8.58 6.95 -1.78
N TRP A 209 -9.47 7.44 -2.65
CA TRP A 209 -10.22 6.62 -3.58
C TRP A 209 -9.28 5.79 -4.48
N ASN A 210 -8.30 6.42 -5.14
CA ASN A 210 -7.36 5.74 -6.02
C ASN A 210 -6.51 4.71 -5.28
N LEU A 211 -6.04 5.04 -4.07
CA LEU A 211 -5.29 4.10 -3.23
C LEU A 211 -6.15 2.90 -2.83
N LYS A 212 -7.44 3.10 -2.55
CA LYS A 212 -8.37 2.02 -2.21
C LYS A 212 -8.72 1.16 -3.41
N GLN A 213 -8.94 1.77 -4.58
CA GLN A 213 -9.11 1.05 -5.84
C GLN A 213 -7.88 0.20 -6.16
N TYR A 214 -6.69 0.78 -6.07
CA TYR A 214 -5.44 0.04 -6.26
C TYR A 214 -5.29 -1.12 -5.26
N GLN A 215 -5.71 -0.94 -4.01
CA GLN A 215 -5.72 -2.03 -3.03
C GLN A 215 -6.70 -3.14 -3.43
N HIS A 216 -7.98 -2.80 -3.62
CA HIS A 216 -9.06 -3.77 -3.79
C HIS A 216 -8.98 -4.55 -5.11
N ASN A 217 -8.50 -3.91 -6.19
CA ASN A 217 -8.40 -4.54 -7.49
C ASN A 217 -7.25 -5.55 -7.61
N HIS A 218 -6.38 -5.62 -6.59
CA HIS A 218 -5.16 -6.45 -6.60
C HIS A 218 -5.05 -7.35 -5.36
N TYR A 219 -6.18 -7.64 -4.70
CA TYR A 219 -6.23 -8.66 -3.66
C TYR A 219 -6.33 -10.04 -4.30
N THR A 220 -5.47 -10.95 -3.86
CA THR A 220 -5.47 -12.33 -4.31
C THR A 220 -5.64 -13.30 -3.15
N LEU A 221 -6.20 -14.48 -3.46
CA LEU A 221 -6.41 -15.60 -2.55
C LEU A 221 -5.81 -16.84 -3.20
N GLY A 222 -4.96 -17.57 -2.48
CA GLY A 222 -4.27 -18.77 -2.98
C GLY A 222 -3.80 -19.69 -1.87
#